data_AF-A0A5C4VBC2-F1
#
_entry.id   AF-A0A5C4VBC2-F1
#
_cell.length_a   1.000
_cell.length_b   1.000
_cell.length_c   1.000
_cell.angle_alpha   90.00
_cell.angle_beta   90.00
_cell.angle_gamma   90.00
#
_symmetry.space_group_name_H-M   'P 1'
#
loop_
_entity.id
_entity.type
_entity.pdbx_description
1 polymer ?
#
loop_
_entity_poly.entity_id
_entity_poly.type
_entity_poly.pdbx_seq_one_letter_code
_entity_poly.pdbx_strand_id
1 'polypeptide(L)'
;MSLSHDELRAAQRCVDQLTVHIDRLEREFGTGLETRRLRADARHLREGLGLLAASHGDRPDASGTSGTSGAETIAVPEAPYDRDLWRDADDEGLGARHGPARP
;
A
#
# COMPACT_ATOMS: atom_id res chain seq x y z
N MET A 1 20.61 -15.90 4.15
CA MET A 1 20.03 -14.62 3.67
C MET A 1 19.93 -14.52 2.14
N SER A 2 20.46 -15.49 1.35
CA SER A 2 20.35 -15.49 -0.12
C SER A 2 19.03 -16.03 -0.65
N LEU A 3 18.53 -17.15 -0.08
CA LEU A 3 17.28 -17.79 -0.53
C LEU A 3 16.07 -16.84 -0.52
N SER A 4 15.90 -16.03 0.54
CA SER A 4 14.83 -15.05 0.63
C SER A 4 14.97 -13.90 -0.38
N HIS A 5 16.20 -13.51 -0.72
CA HIS A 5 16.46 -12.51 -1.76
C HIS A 5 16.20 -13.08 -3.16
N ASP A 6 16.54 -14.34 -3.40
CA ASP A 6 16.28 -15.01 -4.67
C ASP A 6 14.78 -15.24 -4.89
N GLU A 7 14.04 -15.62 -3.84
CA GLU A 7 12.59 -15.71 -3.84
C GLU A 7 11.93 -14.35 -4.12
N LEU A 8 12.43 -13.28 -3.50
CA LEU A 8 11.92 -11.92 -3.76
C LEU A 8 12.17 -11.48 -5.20
N ARG A 9 13.36 -11.74 -5.74
CA ARG A 9 13.68 -11.49 -7.16
C ARG A 9 12.83 -12.35 -8.10
N ALA A 10 12.52 -13.59 -7.72
CA ALA A 10 11.61 -14.45 -8.49
C ALA A 10 10.19 -13.89 -8.48
N ALA A 11 9.67 -13.46 -7.34
CA ALA A 11 8.36 -12.82 -7.22
C ALA A 11 8.25 -11.54 -8.06
N GLN A 12 9.27 -10.67 -8.03
CA GLN A 12 9.34 -9.46 -8.86
C GLN A 12 9.23 -9.79 -10.35
N ARG A 13 10.03 -10.77 -10.82
CA ARG A 13 9.96 -11.22 -12.22
C ARG A 13 8.59 -11.77 -12.58
N CYS A 14 7.95 -12.54 -11.70
CA CYS A 14 6.60 -13.06 -11.94
C CYS A 14 5.57 -11.92 -12.09
N VAL A 15 5.62 -10.89 -11.26
CA VAL A 15 4.73 -9.71 -11.36
C VAL A 15 4.99 -8.93 -12.64
N ASP A 16 6.24 -8.81 -13.07
CA ASP A 16 6.58 -8.17 -14.34
C ASP A 16 6.02 -8.95 -15.54
N GLN A 17 6.15 -10.28 -15.54
CA GLN A 17 5.54 -11.12 -16.57
C GLN A 17 4.01 -11.03 -16.55
N LEU A 18 3.39 -11.04 -15.37
CA LEU A 18 1.94 -10.86 -15.22
C LEU A 18 1.48 -9.52 -15.81
N THR A 19 2.24 -8.45 -15.60
CA THR A 19 1.94 -7.12 -16.17
C THR A 19 1.95 -7.17 -17.70
N VAL A 20 2.96 -7.82 -18.30
CA VAL A 20 3.02 -8.00 -19.76
C VAL A 20 1.82 -8.80 -20.29
N HIS A 21 1.40 -9.85 -19.58
CA HIS A 21 0.22 -10.63 -19.94
C HIS A 21 -1.07 -9.82 -19.84
N ILE A 22 -1.25 -9.03 -18.77
CA ILE A 22 -2.41 -8.15 -18.59
C ILE A 22 -2.48 -7.12 -19.73
N ASP A 23 -1.36 -6.52 -20.12
CA ASP A 23 -1.34 -5.57 -21.24
C ASP A 23 -1.68 -6.23 -22.58
N ARG A 24 -1.33 -7.51 -22.76
CA ARG A 24 -1.77 -8.29 -23.93
C ARG A 24 -3.27 -8.57 -23.88
N LEU A 25 -3.80 -8.95 -22.72
CA LEU A 25 -5.23 -9.17 -22.53
C LEU A 25 -6.02 -7.88 -22.77
N GLU A 26 -5.55 -6.72 -22.30
CA GLU A 26 -6.22 -5.46 -22.58
C GLU A 26 -6.24 -5.12 -24.08
N ARG A 27 -5.17 -5.44 -24.83
CA ARG A 27 -5.16 -5.26 -26.29
C ARG A 27 -6.19 -6.14 -27.00
N GLU A 28 -6.48 -7.32 -26.45
CA GLU A 28 -7.41 -8.29 -27.05
C GLU A 28 -8.87 -8.07 -26.64
N PHE A 29 -9.10 -7.77 -25.35
CA PHE A 29 -10.43 -7.65 -24.75
C PHE A 29 -10.88 -6.18 -24.54
N GLY A 30 -10.00 -5.22 -24.74
CA GLY A 30 -10.27 -3.79 -24.57
C GLY A 30 -10.08 -3.26 -23.15
N THR A 31 -10.27 -1.94 -23.02
CA THR A 31 -10.02 -1.15 -21.80
C THR A 31 -11.22 -1.14 -20.85
N GLY A 32 -11.66 -2.33 -20.41
CA GLY A 32 -12.75 -2.53 -19.46
C GLY A 32 -12.39 -2.28 -17.99
N LEU A 33 -13.38 -2.41 -17.10
CA LEU A 33 -13.18 -2.26 -15.65
C LEU A 33 -12.24 -3.34 -15.11
N GLU A 34 -12.39 -4.56 -15.61
CA GLU A 34 -11.64 -5.75 -15.22
C GLU A 34 -10.16 -5.60 -15.58
N THR A 35 -9.83 -5.14 -16.78
CA THR A 35 -8.44 -4.92 -17.22
C THR A 35 -7.77 -3.77 -16.47
N ARG A 36 -8.51 -2.70 -16.18
CA ARG A 36 -8.05 -1.61 -15.30
C ARG A 36 -7.77 -2.10 -13.89
N ARG A 37 -8.64 -2.95 -13.33
CA ARG A 37 -8.47 -3.52 -12.00
C ARG A 37 -7.26 -4.44 -11.94
N LEU A 38 -7.11 -5.35 -12.89
CA LEU A 38 -5.94 -6.22 -12.99
C LEU A 38 -4.63 -5.43 -13.07
N ARG A 39 -4.61 -4.34 -13.84
CA ARG A 39 -3.43 -3.45 -13.91
C ARG A 39 -3.14 -2.76 -12.58
N ALA A 40 -4.18 -2.26 -11.90
CA ALA A 40 -4.02 -1.64 -10.58
C ALA A 40 -3.48 -2.65 -9.57
N ASP A 41 -4.01 -3.87 -9.56
CA ASP A 41 -3.57 -4.95 -8.67
C ASP A 41 -2.11 -5.34 -8.95
N ALA A 42 -1.71 -5.48 -10.21
CA ALA A 42 -0.32 -5.76 -10.59
C ALA A 42 0.64 -4.61 -10.19
N ARG A 43 0.20 -3.36 -10.30
CA ARG A 43 0.94 -2.19 -9.83
C ARG A 43 1.12 -2.24 -8.31
N HIS A 44 0.04 -2.50 -7.57
CA HIS A 44 0.07 -2.61 -6.11
C HIS A 44 0.97 -3.75 -5.63
N LEU A 45 0.96 -4.91 -6.30
CA LEU A 45 1.87 -6.00 -6.00
C LEU A 45 3.33 -5.60 -6.21
N ARG A 46 3.65 -4.92 -7.32
CA ARG A 46 5.01 -4.44 -7.60
C ARG A 46 5.48 -3.45 -6.52
N GLU A 47 4.61 -2.52 -6.14
CA GLU A 47 4.88 -1.55 -5.07
C GLU A 47 5.11 -2.26 -3.73
N GLY A 48 4.24 -3.20 -3.36
CA GLY A 48 4.37 -4.00 -2.14
C GLY A 48 5.68 -4.81 -2.08
N LEU A 49 6.09 -5.42 -3.20
CA LEU A 49 7.39 -6.12 -3.29
C LEU A 49 8.58 -5.15 -3.18
N GLY A 50 8.46 -3.93 -3.69
CA GLY A 50 9.47 -2.88 -3.53
C GLY A 50 9.63 -2.46 -2.06
N LEU A 51 8.50 -2.24 -1.37
CA LEU A 51 8.49 -1.94 0.06
C LEU A 51 9.07 -3.07 0.89
N LEU A 52 8.72 -4.32 0.57
CA LEU A 52 9.28 -5.51 1.23
C LEU A 52 10.79 -5.62 1.01
N ALA A 53 11.29 -5.32 -0.20
CA ALA A 53 12.72 -5.29 -0.47
C ALA A 53 13.43 -4.23 0.37
N ALA A 54 12.87 -3.02 0.44
CA ALA A 54 13.43 -1.92 1.22
C ALA A 54 13.49 -2.26 2.71
N SER A 55 12.43 -2.85 3.28
CA SER A 55 12.40 -3.22 4.70
C SER A 55 13.43 -4.31 5.07
N HIS A 56 13.84 -5.13 4.11
CA HIS A 56 14.87 -6.16 4.32
C HIS A 56 16.29 -5.67 4.02
N GLY A 57 16.45 -4.69 3.14
CA GLY A 57 17.73 -4.03 2.84
C GLY A 57 18.14 -3.03 3.92
N ASP A 58 17.19 -2.44 4.63
CA ASP A 58 17.41 -1.48 5.71
C ASP A 58 17.59 -2.15 7.09
N ARG A 59 17.65 -3.48 7.15
CA ARG A 59 17.93 -4.18 8.41
C ARG A 59 19.44 -4.10 8.66
N PRO A 60 19.92 -3.28 9.61
CA PRO A 60 21.35 -3.26 9.93
C PRO A 60 21.72 -4.67 10.38
N ASP A 61 22.84 -5.18 9.85
CA ASP A 61 23.39 -6.46 10.25
C ASP A 61 23.45 -6.53 11.78
N ALA A 62 22.68 -7.46 12.37
CA ALA A 62 22.60 -7.68 13.81
C ALA A 62 23.88 -8.36 14.34
N SER A 63 25.04 -7.89 13.91
CA SER A 63 26.37 -8.28 14.37
C SER A 63 27.23 -7.02 14.52
N GLY A 64 26.77 -6.10 15.37
CA GLY A 64 27.48 -4.87 15.68
C GLY A 64 26.72 -4.08 16.73
N THR A 65 27.12 -4.30 17.99
CA THR A 65 26.85 -3.48 19.17
C THR A 65 26.31 -2.06 18.94
N SER A 66 25.14 -1.79 19.56
CA SER A 66 24.72 -0.52 20.17
C SER A 66 24.91 0.76 19.35
N GLY A 67 23.86 1.14 18.63
CA GLY A 67 23.72 2.47 18.06
C GLY A 67 22.35 2.62 17.43
N THR A 68 21.40 3.11 18.21
CA THR A 68 20.08 3.57 17.78
C THR A 68 20.22 4.56 16.62
N SER A 69 20.11 4.08 15.38
CA SER A 69 19.66 4.91 14.25
C SER A 69 18.13 4.88 14.34
N GLY A 70 17.51 5.81 15.05
CA GLY A 70 17.44 7.20 14.62
C GLY A 70 16.10 7.52 13.94
N ALA A 71 15.11 6.64 14.00
CA ALA A 71 13.73 7.10 13.89
C ALA A 71 13.44 7.95 15.14
N GLU A 72 13.34 9.26 14.97
CA GLU A 72 12.87 10.16 16.02
C GLU A 72 11.46 9.71 16.42
N THR A 73 11.37 8.95 17.51
CA THR A 73 10.08 8.55 18.08
C THR A 73 9.44 9.79 18.67
N ILE A 74 8.51 10.37 17.93
CA ILE A 74 7.64 11.44 18.42
C ILE A 74 6.70 10.80 19.44
N ALA A 75 6.82 11.22 20.70
CA ALA A 75 5.90 10.81 21.75
C ALA A 75 4.51 11.37 21.43
N VAL A 76 3.54 10.50 21.13
CA VAL A 76 2.14 10.90 20.97
C VAL A 76 1.55 11.10 22.37
N PRO A 77 1.06 12.30 22.71
CA PRO A 77 0.42 12.53 24.01
C PRO A 77 -0.86 11.70 24.14
N GLU A 78 -1.06 11.04 25.28
CA GLU A 78 -2.33 10.37 25.62
C GLU A 78 -3.44 11.35 26.05
N ALA A 79 -3.17 12.67 25.98
CA ALA A 79 -4.17 13.67 26.31
C ALA A 79 -5.33 13.59 25.31
N PRO A 80 -6.60 13.61 25.78
CA PRO A 80 -7.75 13.66 24.88
C PRO A 80 -7.64 14.92 24.01
N TYR A 81 -7.93 14.77 22.71
CA TYR A 81 -7.96 15.91 21.79
C TYR A 81 -8.97 16.95 22.28
N ASP A 82 -8.62 18.22 22.08
CA ASP A 82 -9.56 19.31 22.32
C ASP A 82 -10.78 19.14 21.41
N ARG A 83 -11.97 19.15 22.01
CA ARG A 83 -13.24 18.99 21.29
C ARG A 83 -13.57 20.21 20.44
N ASP A 84 -13.05 21.38 20.79
CA ASP A 84 -13.23 22.61 19.99
C ASP A 84 -12.55 22.50 18.63
N LEU A 85 -11.54 21.62 18.46
CA LEU A 85 -10.90 21.35 17.16
C LEU A 85 -11.89 20.77 16.12
N TRP A 86 -12.94 20.11 16.59
CA TRP A 86 -13.93 19.40 15.74
C TRP A 86 -15.29 20.10 15.70
N ARG A 87 -15.39 21.31 16.26
CA ARG A 87 -16.67 22.01 16.43
C ARG A 87 -17.34 22.38 15.10
N ASP A 88 -16.53 22.67 14.09
CA ASP A 88 -16.98 23.06 12.75
C ASP A 88 -16.67 21.97 11.71
N ALA A 89 -16.29 20.77 12.15
CA ALA A 89 -16.14 19.63 11.27
C ALA A 89 -17.55 19.15 10.88
N ASP A 90 -17.91 19.30 9.61
CA ASP A 90 -19.16 18.78 9.10
C ASP A 90 -19.21 17.25 9.30
N ASP A 91 -20.40 16.71 9.61
CA ASP A 91 -20.68 15.26 9.60
C ASP A 91 -20.79 14.73 8.15
N GLU A 92 -19.84 15.15 7.29
CA GLU A 92 -19.68 14.62 5.95
C GLU A 92 -18.96 13.27 6.03
N GLY A 93 -19.70 12.28 6.51
CA GLY A 93 -19.16 10.94 6.77
C GLY A 93 -20.17 9.80 6.73
N LEU A 94 -21.45 10.06 6.48
CA LEU A 94 -22.44 9.00 6.26
C LEU A 94 -22.76 8.93 4.77
N GLY A 95 -21.97 8.16 4.02
CA GLY A 95 -22.28 7.80 2.63
C GLY A 95 -23.77 7.48 2.49
N ALA A 96 -24.45 8.32 1.72
CA ALA A 96 -25.89 8.39 1.46
C ALA A 96 -26.77 7.26 2.02
N ARG A 97 -27.68 7.61 2.94
CA ARG A 97 -29.00 6.94 3.01
C ARG A 97 -30.10 7.86 3.52
N HIS A 98 -30.34 8.93 2.75
CA HIS A 98 -31.70 9.44 2.58
C HIS A 98 -31.99 9.47 1.08
N GLY A 99 -32.46 8.34 0.54
CA GLY A 99 -33.15 8.33 -0.75
C GLY A 99 -34.39 9.23 -0.67
N PRO A 100 -34.93 9.69 -1.81
CA PRO A 100 -36.02 10.66 -1.83
C PRO A 100 -37.21 10.15 -1.00
N ALA A 101 -37.79 11.05 -0.19
CA ALA A 101 -39.02 10.80 0.53
C ALA A 101 -40.08 10.32 -0.47
N ARG A 102 -40.56 9.08 -0.31
CA ARG A 102 -41.75 8.63 -1.03
C ARG A 102 -42.98 9.37 -0.46
N PRO A 103 -43.95 9.70 -1.32
CA PRO A 103 -45.12 10.50 -0.98
C PRO A 103 -46.02 9.80 0.05
#